data_AF-A0A7S1RPC6-F1
#
_entry.id   AF-A0A7S1RPC6-F1
#
_cell.length_a   1.000
_cell.length_b   1.000
_cell.length_c   1.000
_cell.angle_alpha   90.00
_cell.angle_beta   90.00
_cell.angle_gamma   90.00
#
_symmetry.space_group_name_H-M   'P 1'
#
loop_
_entity.id
_entity.type
_entity.pdbx_description
1 polymer ?
#
loop_
_entity_poly.entity_id
_entity_poly.type
_entity_poly.pdbx_seq_one_letter_code
_entity_poly.pdbx_strand_id
1 'polypeptide(L)'
;LQEADCPSGGYRGKVKLTCNDGSIAVSSGQCAKHCSRGTYEEAGHPPIIHGRIRDGMQGSGNCPRGFIGPVLLKCNDGKVDRYSGSCKRPSRCPEGRFLVSHAAVQHPD
;
A
#
# COMPACT_ATOMS: atom_id res chain seq x y z
N LEU A 1 3.14 5.39 35.85
CA LEU A 1 3.06 5.38 34.38
C LEU A 1 1.75 4.72 33.98
N GLN A 2 0.94 5.41 33.18
CA GLN A 2 -0.33 4.90 32.69
C GLN A 2 -0.23 4.66 31.18
N GLU A 3 -0.63 3.49 30.70
CA GLU A 3 -0.69 3.19 29.26
C GLU A 3 -2.09 3.46 28.71
N ALA A 4 -2.16 4.21 27.60
CA ALA A 4 -3.39 4.50 26.90
C ALA A 4 -3.30 4.02 25.44
N ASP A 5 -4.36 3.36 24.99
CA ASP A 5 -4.52 2.93 23.60
C ASP A 5 -4.82 4.12 22.70
N CYS A 6 -4.21 4.11 21.51
CA CYS A 6 -4.54 5.09 20.49
C CYS A 6 -5.98 4.90 20.00
N PRO A 7 -6.65 5.99 19.56
CA PRO A 7 -8.03 5.92 19.10
C PRO A 7 -8.18 4.99 17.89
N SER A 8 -9.07 4.00 18.03
CA SER A 8 -9.24 2.88 17.09
C SER A 8 -9.73 3.30 15.69
N GLY A 9 -10.19 4.54 15.54
CA GLY A 9 -10.78 5.05 14.30
C GLY A 9 -9.80 5.30 13.16
N GLY A 10 -8.49 5.36 13.43
CA GLY A 10 -7.51 5.70 12.40
C GLY A 10 -6.04 5.66 12.83
N TYR A 11 -5.76 5.17 14.04
CA TYR A 11 -4.41 5.16 14.60
C TYR A 11 -4.10 3.79 15.20
N ARG A 12 -2.81 3.47 15.25
CA ARG A 12 -2.27 2.29 15.94
C ARG A 12 -1.14 2.70 16.86
N GLY A 13 -1.08 2.04 18.00
CA GLY A 13 -0.03 2.25 18.99
C GLY A 13 -0.61 2.42 20.37
N LYS A 14 0.29 2.68 21.31
CA LYS A 14 -0.02 3.03 22.69
C LYS A 14 0.89 4.17 23.09
N VAL A 15 0.39 5.02 23.98
CA VAL A 15 1.18 6.09 24.60
C VAL A 15 1.26 5.83 26.10
N LYS A 16 2.43 6.09 26.66
CA LYS A 16 2.67 6.09 28.10
C LYS A 16 2.57 7.51 28.61
N LEU A 17 1.65 7.72 29.54
CA LEU A 17 1.41 8.98 30.20
C LEU A 17 2.08 8.99 31.57
N THR A 18 2.65 10.13 31.93
CA THR A 18 3.14 10.44 33.27
C THR A 18 2.42 11.67 33.79
N CYS A 19 2.14 11.70 35.09
CA CYS A 19 1.62 12.88 35.77
C CYS A 19 2.74 13.48 36.59
N ASN A 20 3.14 14.71 36.28
CA ASN A 20 4.15 15.47 37.02
C ASN A 20 3.52 16.81 37.43
N ASP A 21 3.51 17.10 38.73
CA ASP A 21 2.99 18.36 39.29
C ASP A 21 1.60 18.76 38.76
N GLY A 22 0.68 17.79 38.70
CA GLY A 22 -0.70 18.00 38.23
C GLY A 22 -0.86 18.10 36.71
N SER A 23 0.22 18.03 35.93
CA SER A 23 0.20 18.04 34.47
C SER A 23 0.45 16.65 33.90
N ILE A 24 -0.42 16.22 32.97
CA ILE A 24 -0.24 14.97 32.23
C ILE A 24 0.68 15.23 31.03
N ALA A 25 1.78 14.48 30.95
CA ALA A 25 2.71 14.50 29.84
C ALA A 25 2.83 13.10 29.20
N VAL A 26 3.10 13.05 27.90
CA VAL A 26 3.47 11.81 27.21
C VAL A 26 4.93 11.50 27.51
N SER A 27 5.16 10.39 28.20
CA SER A 27 6.50 9.91 28.56
C SER A 27 7.15 9.07 27.47
N SER A 28 6.37 8.28 26.72
CA SER A 28 6.88 7.52 25.55
C SER A 28 5.73 6.95 24.70
N GLY A 29 6.04 6.46 23.50
CA GLY A 29 5.06 5.91 22.56
C GLY A 29 4.51 6.94 21.58
N GLN A 30 3.78 6.47 20.57
CA GLN A 30 3.19 7.31 19.52
C GLN A 30 1.94 6.65 18.94
N CYS A 31 1.07 7.48 18.37
CA CYS A 31 -0.10 7.02 17.62
C CYS A 31 0.18 7.16 16.13
N ALA A 32 0.54 6.04 15.50
CA ALA A 32 0.84 6.00 14.08
C ALA A 32 -0.45 5.98 13.25
N LYS A 33 -0.56 6.85 12.26
CA LYS A 33 -1.77 7.03 11.46
C LYS A 33 -1.94 5.93 10.41
N HIS A 34 -3.17 5.46 10.24
CA HIS A 34 -3.55 4.58 9.13
C HIS A 34 -3.68 5.35 7.83
N CYS A 35 -3.32 4.72 6.72
CA CYS A 35 -3.50 5.29 5.40
C CYS A 35 -4.96 5.09 4.99
N SER A 36 -5.64 6.20 4.73
CA SER A 36 -7.03 6.17 4.26
C SER A 36 -7.09 5.65 2.82
N ARG A 37 -8.28 5.27 2.36
CA ARG A 37 -8.50 4.98 0.93
C ARG A 37 -8.08 6.19 0.11
N GLY A 38 -7.35 5.97 -0.96
CA GLY A 38 -6.83 7.04 -1.79
C GLY A 38 -6.17 6.53 -3.06
N THR A 39 -5.47 7.46 -3.71
CA THR A 39 -4.68 7.21 -4.90
C THR A 39 -3.22 7.50 -4.55
N TYR A 40 -2.34 6.55 -4.86
CA TYR A 40 -0.91 6.72 -4.78
C TYR A 40 -0.39 7.14 -6.16
N GLU A 41 0.34 8.26 -6.18
CA GLU A 41 0.90 8.85 -7.40
C GLU A 41 2.42 8.89 -7.28
N GLU A 42 3.11 8.45 -8.32
CA GLU A 42 4.56 8.53 -8.43
C GLU A 42 4.93 8.96 -9.85
N ALA A 43 5.92 9.84 -9.97
CA ALA A 43 6.38 10.32 -11.27
C ALA A 43 6.81 9.15 -12.17
N GLY A 44 6.29 9.13 -13.41
CA GLY A 44 6.59 8.08 -14.39
C GLY A 44 5.77 6.80 -14.25
N HIS A 45 4.86 6.71 -13.27
CA HIS A 45 4.00 5.55 -13.07
C HIS A 45 2.51 5.95 -13.10
N PRO A 46 1.61 5.06 -13.55
CA PRO A 46 0.18 5.32 -13.50
C PRO A 46 -0.30 5.35 -12.04
N PRO A 47 -1.36 6.13 -11.74
CA PRO A 47 -1.90 6.26 -10.38
C PRO A 47 -2.48 4.93 -9.88
N ILE A 48 -2.13 4.53 -8.66
CA ILE A 48 -2.57 3.26 -8.06
C ILE A 48 -3.66 3.54 -7.02
N ILE A 49 -4.84 2.93 -7.19
CA ILE A 49 -5.96 3.09 -6.27
C ILE A 49 -5.83 2.06 -5.15
N HIS A 50 -5.94 2.47 -3.89
CA HIS A 50 -5.86 1.54 -2.76
C HIS A 50 -6.94 1.79 -1.72
N GLY A 51 -7.31 0.72 -1.00
CA GLY A 51 -8.18 0.80 0.16
C GLY A 51 -7.50 1.40 1.39
N ARG A 52 -8.15 1.32 2.55
CA ARG A 52 -7.50 1.64 3.83
C ARG A 52 -6.37 0.65 4.08
N ILE A 53 -5.18 1.13 4.43
CA ILE A 53 -4.03 0.31 4.80
C ILE A 53 -3.66 0.65 6.24
N ARG A 54 -3.57 -0.38 7.09
CA ARG A 54 -3.14 -0.21 8.47
C ARG A 54 -1.66 0.20 8.50
N ASP A 55 -1.30 1.06 9.45
CA ASP A 55 0.09 1.45 9.66
C ASP A 55 0.99 0.22 9.88
N GLY A 56 2.14 0.22 9.19
CA GLY A 56 3.12 -0.86 9.18
C GLY A 56 2.71 -2.08 8.33
N MET A 57 1.50 -2.10 7.78
CA MET A 57 0.99 -3.20 6.95
C MET A 57 1.11 -2.88 5.46
N GLN A 58 1.04 -3.95 4.67
CA GLN A 58 0.94 -3.88 3.22
C GLN A 58 -0.52 -4.00 2.78
N GLY A 59 -0.87 -3.34 1.68
CA GLY A 59 -2.19 -3.40 1.04
C GLY A 59 -2.04 -3.55 -0.47
N SER A 60 -2.99 -4.23 -1.10
CA SER A 60 -3.03 -4.32 -2.55
C SER A 60 -3.48 -3.01 -3.18
N GLY A 61 -2.79 -2.61 -4.24
CA GLY A 61 -3.14 -1.51 -5.11
C GLY A 61 -3.81 -2.01 -6.39
N ASN A 62 -4.84 -1.32 -6.84
CA ASN A 62 -5.52 -1.56 -8.10
C ASN A 62 -4.98 -0.61 -9.16
N CYS A 63 -4.61 -1.19 -10.30
CA CYS A 63 -4.22 -0.42 -11.47
C CYS A 63 -5.42 0.30 -12.09
N PRO A 64 -5.20 1.47 -12.70
CA PRO A 64 -6.24 2.17 -13.44
C PRO A 64 -6.56 1.43 -14.73
N ARG A 65 -7.67 1.81 -15.39
CA ARG A 65 -8.10 1.18 -16.65
C ARG A 65 -6.97 1.16 -17.69
N GLY A 66 -6.77 0.01 -18.33
CA GLY A 66 -5.74 -0.18 -19.35
C GLY A 66 -4.35 -0.52 -18.79
N PHE A 67 -4.22 -0.71 -17.48
CA PHE A 67 -3.01 -1.23 -16.85
C PHE A 67 -3.33 -2.47 -16.03
N ILE A 68 -2.38 -3.40 -15.99
CA ILE A 68 -2.44 -4.64 -15.22
C ILE A 68 -1.13 -4.84 -14.47
N GLY A 69 -1.17 -5.65 -13.42
CA GLY A 69 0.01 -6.04 -12.66
C GLY A 69 -0.25 -6.03 -11.16
N PRO A 70 0.47 -6.88 -10.40
CA PRO A 70 0.40 -6.84 -8.96
C PRO A 70 1.07 -5.56 -8.45
N VAL A 71 0.42 -4.88 -7.50
CA VAL A 71 1.01 -3.75 -6.78
C VAL A 71 0.74 -3.92 -5.29
N LEU A 72 1.80 -3.81 -4.50
CA LEU A 72 1.74 -3.77 -3.05
C LEU A 72 2.21 -2.40 -2.58
N LEU A 73 1.40 -1.77 -1.76
CA LEU A 73 1.69 -0.51 -1.10
C LEU A 73 1.89 -0.77 0.38
N LYS A 74 2.75 0.01 1.03
CA LYS A 74 2.97 -0.01 2.48
C LYS A 74 2.53 1.32 3.07
N CYS A 75 1.88 1.26 4.22
CA CYS A 75 1.56 2.44 4.99
C CYS A 75 2.59 2.68 6.09
N ASN A 76 3.11 3.90 6.17
CA ASN A 76 3.97 4.37 7.26
C ASN A 76 3.42 5.71 7.75
N ASP A 77 2.82 5.72 8.94
CA ASP A 77 2.27 6.91 9.60
C ASP A 77 1.38 7.79 8.70
N GLY A 78 0.42 7.15 8.02
CA GLY A 78 -0.53 7.84 7.14
C GLY A 78 0.02 8.19 5.76
N LYS A 79 1.32 7.97 5.51
CA LYS A 79 1.94 8.05 4.20
C LYS A 79 1.97 6.69 3.52
N VAL A 80 1.58 6.67 2.25
CA VAL A 80 1.60 5.46 1.43
C VAL A 80 2.83 5.49 0.55
N ASP A 81 3.58 4.39 0.56
CA ASP A 81 4.74 4.18 -0.30
C ASP A 81 4.59 2.89 -1.08
N ARG A 82 5.14 2.83 -2.30
CA ARG A 82 5.14 1.58 -3.06
C ARG A 82 6.14 0.60 -2.45
N TYR A 83 5.64 -0.58 -2.05
CA TYR A 83 6.48 -1.65 -1.51
C TYR A 83 7.00 -2.56 -2.60
N SER A 84 6.14 -2.99 -3.53
CA SER A 84 6.52 -3.88 -4.63
C SER A 84 5.53 -3.84 -5.79
N GLY A 85 5.99 -4.33 -6.95
CA GLY A 85 5.18 -4.44 -8.14
C GLY A 85 5.01 -3.11 -8.87
N SER A 86 4.29 -3.13 -9.99
CA SER A 86 4.02 -1.96 -10.82
C SER A 86 2.86 -2.25 -11.76
N CYS A 87 2.07 -1.22 -12.03
CA CYS A 87 1.09 -1.25 -13.09
C CYS A 87 1.81 -1.10 -14.44
N LYS A 88 1.62 -2.08 -15.32
CA LYS A 88 2.15 -2.07 -16.68
C LYS A 88 1.00 -2.06 -17.65
N ARG A 89 1.17 -1.41 -18.80
CA ARG A 89 0.21 -1.62 -19.89
C ARG A 89 0.27 -3.11 -20.26
N PRO A 90 -0.86 -3.79 -20.45
CA PRO A 90 -0.84 -5.11 -21.02
C PRO A 90 -0.14 -4.98 -22.39
N SER A 91 1.02 -5.62 -22.53
CA SER A 91 1.60 -5.82 -23.84
C SER A 91 0.60 -6.68 -24.59
N ARG A 92 -0.03 -6.14 -25.63
CA ARG A 92 -0.64 -7.01 -26.63
C ARG A 92 0.52 -7.84 -27.16
N CYS A 93 0.53 -9.14 -26.85
CA CYS A 93 1.41 -10.05 -27.53
C CYS A 93 0.93 -10.05 -28.99
N PRO A 94 1.76 -9.63 -29.96
CA PRO A 94 1.36 -9.68 -31.35
C PRO A 94 0.98 -11.12 -31.71
N GLU A 95 0.06 -11.26 -32.66
CA GLU A 95 -0.21 -12.55 -33.29
C GLU A 95 1.12 -13.22 -33.66
N GLY A 96 1.31 -14.44 -33.22
CA GLY A 96 2.61 -15.07 -33.23
C GLY A 96 2.50 -16.57 -33.35
N ARG A 97 3.36 -17.16 -34.18
CA ARG A 97 3.50 -18.61 -34.28
C ARG A 97 4.82 -19.00 -33.62
N PHE A 98 4.73 -19.80 -32.57
CA PHE A 98 5.85 -20.23 -31.76
C PHE A 98 6.08 -21.73 -31.97
N LEU A 99 7.28 -22.12 -32.36
CA LEU A 99 7.69 -23.52 -32.40
C LEU A 99 7.97 -23.98 -30.96
N VAL A 100 7.10 -24.83 -30.44
CA VAL A 100 7.29 -25.52 -29.17
C VAL A 100 7.62 -26.97 -29.49
N SER A 101 8.89 -27.33 -29.31
CA SER A 101 9.46 -28.60 -29.75
C SER A 101 9.26 -28.81 -31.25
N HIS A 102 8.27 -29.62 -31.65
CA HIS A 102 7.98 -29.98 -33.04
C HIS A 102 6.61 -29.45 -33.50
N ALA A 103 5.88 -28.76 -32.62
CA ALA A 103 4.55 -28.24 -32.88
C ALA A 103 4.61 -26.72 -32.95
N ALA A 104 3.90 -26.15 -33.91
CA ALA A 104 3.78 -24.71 -34.01
C ALA A 104 2.47 -24.28 -33.32
N VAL A 105 2.61 -23.59 -32.19
CA VAL A 105 1.51 -23.05 -31.39
C VAL A 105 1.25 -21.61 -31.85
N GLN A 106 -0.01 -21.30 -32.11
CA GLN A 106 -0.44 -19.98 -32.53
C GLN A 106 -1.01 -19.25 -31.32
N HIS A 107 -0.54 -18.03 -31.06
CA HIS A 107 -1.15 -17.13 -30.08
C HIS A 107 -2.20 -16.29 -30.82
N PRO A 108 -3.51 -16.56 -30.64
CA PRO A 108 -4.56 -15.69 -31.17
C PRO A 108 -4.62 -14.36 -30.39
N ASP A 109 -5.13 -13.31 -31.02
CA ASP A 109 -5.45 -12.02 -30.35
C ASP A 109 -6.68 -12.15 -29.44
#